data_AF-A0AAU8JI78-F1
#
_entry.id   AF-A0AAU8JI78-F1
#
_cell.length_a   1.000
_cell.length_b   1.000
_cell.length_c   1.000
_cell.angle_alpha   90.00
_cell.angle_beta   90.00
_cell.angle_gamma   90.00
#
_symmetry.space_group_name_H-M   'P 1'
#
loop_
_entity.id
_entity.type
_entity.pdbx_description
1 polymer ?
#
loop_
_entity_poly.entity_id
_entity_poly.type
_entity_poly.pdbx_seq_one_letter_code
_entity_poly.pdbx_strand_id
1 'polypeptide(L)'
;MKTMNVSVPEPMRDYIEQQVKTGGYGSVSEYIRDLIRQDQKRKAQEHLENLLLQGIDSGEATNMSDRDWVEIRQAVQKKLNQQQDG
;
A
#
# COMPACT_ATOMS: atom_id res chain seq x y z
N MET A 1 -21.25 -10.08 0.70
CA MET A 1 -20.00 -10.30 -0.06
C MET A 1 -20.33 -10.44 -1.54
N LYS A 2 -19.44 -10.01 -2.43
CA LYS A 2 -19.52 -10.34 -3.86
C LYS A 2 -18.74 -11.63 -4.10
N THR A 3 -19.25 -12.49 -4.98
CA THR A 3 -18.64 -13.77 -5.32
C THR A 3 -17.63 -13.60 -6.46
N MET A 4 -16.51 -14.31 -6.40
CA MET A 4 -15.50 -14.35 -7.45
C MET A 4 -15.08 -15.80 -7.66
N ASN A 5 -15.11 -16.26 -8.91
CA ASN A 5 -14.64 -17.60 -9.29
C ASN A 5 -13.23 -17.48 -9.86
N VAL A 6 -12.33 -18.34 -9.40
CA VAL A 6 -10.94 -18.37 -9.86
C VAL A 6 -10.58 -19.81 -10.17
N SER A 7 -10.11 -20.08 -11.39
CA SER A 7 -9.56 -21.37 -11.77
C SER A 7 -8.09 -21.42 -11.38
N VAL A 8 -7.69 -22.49 -10.71
CA VAL A 8 -6.30 -22.74 -10.32
C VAL A 8 -5.88 -24.15 -10.74
N PRO A 9 -4.58 -24.38 -11.01
CA PRO A 9 -4.07 -25.73 -11.24
C PRO A 9 -4.30 -26.63 -10.03
N GLU A 10 -4.43 -27.94 -10.26
CA GLU A 10 -4.64 -28.94 -9.21
C GLU A 10 -3.60 -28.87 -8.07
N PRO A 11 -2.28 -28.74 -8.33
CA PRO A 11 -1.32 -28.60 -7.24
C PRO A 11 -1.54 -27.38 -6.35
N MET A 12 -2.05 -26.28 -6.91
CA MET A 12 -2.35 -25.06 -6.15
C MET A 12 -3.60 -25.25 -5.30
N ARG A 13 -4.60 -25.95 -5.84
CA ARG A 13 -5.80 -26.34 -5.09
C ARG A 13 -5.43 -27.18 -3.87
N ASP A 14 -4.63 -28.24 -4.07
CA ASP A 14 -4.22 -29.14 -2.99
C ASP A 14 -3.46 -28.39 -1.89
N TYR A 15 -2.56 -27.48 -2.29
CA TYR A 15 -1.85 -26.63 -1.35
C TYR A 15 -2.82 -25.76 -0.53
N ILE A 16 -3.78 -25.10 -1.19
CA ILE A 16 -4.79 -24.27 -0.52
C ILE A 16 -5.62 -25.11 0.46
N GLU A 17 -6.07 -26.29 0.04
CA GLU A 17 -6.84 -27.20 0.90
C GLU A 17 -6.03 -27.65 2.12
N GLN A 18 -4.73 -27.91 1.96
CA GLN A 18 -3.83 -28.21 3.07
C GLN A 18 -3.72 -27.03 4.03
N GLN A 19 -3.51 -25.81 3.52
CA GLN A 19 -3.44 -24.60 4.37
C GLN A 19 -4.74 -24.38 5.16
N VAL A 20 -5.90 -24.69 4.60
CA VAL A 20 -7.17 -24.64 5.34
C VAL A 20 -7.20 -25.69 6.45
N LYS A 21 -6.79 -26.94 6.15
CA LYS A 21 -6.80 -28.05 7.13
C LYS A 21 -5.82 -27.85 8.28
N THR A 22 -4.62 -27.33 8.01
CA THR A 22 -3.53 -27.25 9.00
C THR A 22 -3.28 -25.85 9.54
N GLY A 23 -3.64 -24.81 8.77
CA GLY A 23 -3.32 -23.41 9.06
C GLY A 23 -4.39 -22.67 9.85
N GLY A 24 -5.45 -23.35 10.31
CA GLY A 24 -6.49 -22.75 11.17
C GLY A 24 -7.51 -21.88 10.45
N TYR A 25 -7.57 -21.91 9.12
CA TYR A 25 -8.60 -21.20 8.35
C TYR A 25 -9.89 -22.01 8.30
N GLY A 26 -11.04 -21.35 8.40
CA GLY A 26 -12.36 -22.01 8.31
C GLY A 26 -12.82 -22.26 6.86
N SER A 27 -12.18 -21.65 5.86
CA SER A 27 -12.51 -21.85 4.45
C SER A 27 -11.40 -21.41 3.50
N VAL A 28 -11.46 -21.90 2.26
CA VAL A 28 -10.63 -21.42 1.14
C VAL A 28 -10.79 -19.90 0.96
N SER A 29 -12.02 -19.40 0.99
CA SER A 29 -12.28 -17.97 0.83
C SER A 29 -11.68 -17.12 1.95
N GLU A 30 -11.52 -17.68 3.16
CA GLU A 30 -10.81 -17.00 4.25
C GLU A 30 -9.32 -16.94 4.00
N TYR A 31 -8.71 -18.07 3.63
CA TYR A 31 -7.29 -18.12 3.28
C TYR A 31 -6.94 -17.14 2.15
N ILE A 32 -7.73 -17.13 1.07
CA ILE A 32 -7.51 -16.21 -0.06
C ILE A 32 -7.67 -14.74 0.36
N ARG A 33 -8.66 -14.41 1.20
CA ARG A 33 -8.82 -13.04 1.71
C ARG A 33 -7.63 -12.61 2.54
N ASP A 34 -7.06 -13.52 3.34
CA ASP A 34 -5.87 -13.19 4.13
C ASP A 34 -4.64 -12.97 3.25
N LEU A 35 -4.41 -13.84 2.25
CA LEU A 35 -3.35 -13.64 1.26
C LEU A 35 -3.46 -12.29 0.53
N ILE A 36 -4.67 -11.87 0.17
CA ILE A 36 -4.89 -10.55 -0.45
C ILE A 36 -4.49 -9.42 0.50
N ARG A 37 -4.83 -9.51 1.79
CA ARG A 37 -4.43 -8.49 2.78
C ARG A 37 -2.91 -8.48 2.99
N GLN A 38 -2.27 -9.65 3.01
CA GLN A 38 -0.82 -9.76 3.10
C GLN A 38 -0.15 -9.12 1.86
N ASP A 39 -0.66 -9.38 0.65
CA ASP A 39 -0.18 -8.75 -0.58
C ASP A 39 -0.33 -7.23 -0.55
N GLN A 40 -1.50 -6.73 -0.12
CA GLN A 40 -1.73 -5.29 0.06
C GLN A 40 -0.74 -4.67 1.05
N LYS A 41 -0.52 -5.32 2.19
CA LYS A 41 0.44 -4.86 3.20
C LYS A 41 1.86 -4.82 2.64
N ARG A 42 2.28 -5.86 1.92
CA ARG A 42 3.59 -5.94 1.28
C ARG A 42 3.78 -4.82 0.26
N LYS A 43 2.81 -4.59 -0.62
CA LYS A 43 2.86 -3.48 -1.60
C LYS A 43 2.88 -2.11 -0.93
N ALA A 44 2.14 -1.92 0.15
CA ALA A 44 2.17 -0.67 0.91
C ALA A 44 3.54 -0.44 1.56
N GLN A 45 4.17 -1.50 2.08
CA GLN A 45 5.52 -1.45 2.62
C GLN A 45 6.55 -1.10 1.53
N GLU A 46 6.52 -1.80 0.39
CA GLU A 46 7.38 -1.53 -0.76
C GLU A 46 7.23 -0.09 -1.26
N HIS A 47 6.00 0.44 -1.27
CA HIS A 47 5.75 1.82 -1.63
C HIS A 47 6.36 2.81 -0.63
N LEU A 48 6.21 2.57 0.67
CA LEU A 48 6.82 3.40 1.71
C LEU A 48 8.35 3.39 1.62
N GLU A 49 8.97 2.23 1.44
CA GLU A 49 10.41 2.09 1.27
C GLU A 49 10.92 2.89 0.07
N ASN A 50 10.21 2.85 -1.06
CA ASN A 50 10.54 3.65 -2.23
C ASN A 50 10.45 5.16 -1.97
N LEU A 51 9.46 5.62 -1.20
CA LEU A 51 9.36 7.04 -0.81
C LEU A 51 10.49 7.46 0.14
N LEU A 52 10.90 6.57 1.05
CA LEU A 52 12.04 6.84 1.94
C LEU A 52 13.34 6.94 1.15
N LEU A 53 13.58 6.04 0.19
CA LEU A 53 14.73 6.10 -0.71
C LEU A 53 14.73 7.41 -1.51
N GLN A 54 13.59 7.81 -2.07
CA GLN A 54 13.47 9.10 -2.76
C GLN A 54 13.79 10.29 -1.84
N GLY A 55 13.39 10.23 -0.57
CA GLY A 55 13.73 11.27 0.41
C GLY A 55 15.23 11.31 0.72
N ILE A 56 15.88 10.15 0.86
CA ILE A 56 17.33 10.05 1.06
C ILE A 56 18.09 10.59 -0.15
N ASP A 57 17.63 10.27 -1.35
CA ASP A 57 18.24 10.69 -2.61
C ASP A 57 17.90 12.14 -2.99
N SER A 58 17.00 12.81 -2.24
CA SER A 58 16.54 14.18 -2.53
C SER A 58 17.55 15.29 -2.21
N GLY A 59 18.71 14.92 -1.67
CA GLY A 59 19.79 15.83 -1.30
C GLY A 59 19.97 15.95 0.21
N GLU A 60 20.87 16.86 0.62
CA GLU A 60 21.18 17.03 2.04
C GLU A 60 20.00 17.59 2.84
N ALA A 61 19.71 16.94 3.97
CA ALA A 61 18.70 17.42 4.90
C ALA A 61 19.13 18.75 5.52
N THR A 62 18.20 19.70 5.58
CA THR A 62 18.36 21.00 6.24
C THR A 62 17.46 21.09 7.47
N ASN A 63 17.85 21.90 8.45
CA ASN A 63 17.02 22.12 9.64
C ASN A 63 15.74 22.87 9.26
N MET A 64 14.59 22.33 9.66
CA MET A 64 13.29 22.95 9.43
C MET A 64 13.03 24.05 10.46
N SER A 65 12.78 25.27 9.99
CA SER A 65 12.40 26.42 10.82
C SER A 65 10.89 26.74 10.72
N ASP A 66 10.40 27.58 11.64
CA ASP A 66 9.01 28.06 11.59
C ASP A 66 8.71 28.84 10.31
N ARG A 67 9.71 29.52 9.74
CA ARG A 67 9.59 30.26 8.49
C ARG A 67 9.37 29.31 7.32
N ASP A 68 10.12 28.21 7.25
CA ASP A 68 9.98 27.20 6.19
C ASP A 68 8.56 26.63 6.17
N TRP A 69 7.99 26.35 7.35
CA TRP A 69 6.60 25.90 7.47
C TRP A 69 5.57 26.92 6.93
N VAL A 70 5.79 28.21 7.18
CA VAL A 70 4.92 29.28 6.64
C VAL A 70 5.03 29.34 5.12
N GLU A 71 6.24 29.28 4.57
CA GLU A 71 6.50 29.33 3.13
C GLU A 71 5.88 28.11 2.41
N ILE A 72 6.03 26.90 2.97
CA ILE A 72 5.41 25.67 2.43
C ILE A 72 3.89 25.81 2.36
N ARG A 73 3.23 26.29 3.43
CA ARG A 73 1.77 26.46 3.45
C ARG A 73 1.29 27.49 2.42
N GLN A 74 1.99 28.61 2.29
CA GLN A 74 1.66 29.63 1.29
C GLN A 74 1.81 29.09 -0.13
N ALA A 75 2.86 28.31 -0.40
CA ALA A 75 3.08 27.68 -1.70
C ALA A 75 1.96 26.70 -2.06
N VAL A 76 1.49 25.88 -1.10
CA VAL A 76 0.36 24.97 -1.29
C VAL A 76 -0.92 25.74 -1.60
N GLN A 77 -1.24 26.79 -0.82
CA GLN A 77 -2.44 27.60 -1.06
C GLN A 77 -2.43 28.24 -2.46
N LYS A 78 -1.27 28.76 -2.90
CA LYS A 78 -1.12 29.35 -4.22
C LYS A 78 -1.40 28.33 -5.34
N LYS A 79 -0.89 27.10 -5.21
CA LYS A 79 -1.12 26.03 -6.19
C LYS A 79 -2.60 25.63 -6.27
N LEU A 80 -3.29 25.56 -5.12
CA LEU A 80 -4.72 25.21 -5.09
C LEU A 80 -5.58 26.28 -5.78
N ASN A 81 -5.29 27.56 -5.55
CA ASN A 81 -6.04 28.64 -6.22
C ASN A 81 -5.82 28.63 -7.75
N GLN A 82 -4.59 28.36 -8.20
CA GLN A 82 -4.27 28.25 -9.64
C GLN A 82 -4.96 27.07 -10.35
N GLN A 83 -5.32 26.01 -9.62
CA GLN A 83 -6.06 24.87 -10.17
C GLN A 83 -7.59 25.09 -10.19
N GLN A 84 -8.09 26.11 -9.49
CA GLN A 84 -9.52 26.46 -9.48
C GLN A 84 -9.90 27.50 -10.54
N ASP A 85 -8.92 28.27 -11.01
CA ASP A 85 -9.10 29.33 -12.01
C ASP A 85 -8.90 28.85 -13.47
N GLY A 86 -8.76 27.53 -13.72
CA GLY A 86 -8.56 26.92 -15.04
C GLY A 86 -9.50 25.74 -15.29
#